data_AF-A0A1F2SQ77-F1
#
_entry.id   AF-A0A1F2SQ77-F1
#
_cell.length_a   1.000
_cell.length_b   1.000
_cell.length_c   1.000
_cell.angle_alpha   90.00
_cell.angle_beta   90.00
_cell.angle_gamma   90.00
#
_symmetry.space_group_name_H-M   'P 1'
#
loop_
_entity.id
_entity.type
_entity.pdbx_description
1 polymer ?
#
loop_
_entity_poly.entity_id
_entity_poly.type
_entity_poly.pdbx_seq_one_letter_code
_entity_poly.pdbx_strand_id
1 'polypeptide(L)'
;MWRFGVRGHACTGSDVVPCDFLITSGTLIRTVVLDDVGPMNDAYFLEHIDTEWSLRARFAGYALYGVCDARMNHHLGDDTVGVPLTGRRVQLYRPYRHYYLFRNSVLLWRERYAVLPWKVNEIKRLLSRLIFFSLFVPPRAERLRYMLLGLWHGLLGRTGPLKA
;
A
#
# COMPACT_ATOMS: atom_id res chain seq x y z
N MET A 1 9.21 4.69 -17.43
CA MET A 1 7.92 5.13 -18.00
C MET A 1 6.80 4.55 -17.14
N TRP A 2 6.06 5.40 -16.41
CA TRP A 2 4.97 4.94 -15.54
C TRP A 2 3.79 4.46 -16.40
N ARG A 3 3.39 3.20 -16.22
CA ARG A 3 2.31 2.58 -16.99
C ARG A 3 1.04 2.51 -16.14
N PHE A 4 -0.11 2.78 -16.76
CA PHE A 4 -1.41 2.66 -16.11
C PHE A 4 -1.85 1.20 -16.05
N GLY A 5 -2.37 0.78 -14.88
CA GLY A 5 -2.93 -0.55 -14.67
C GLY A 5 -2.06 -1.48 -13.82
N VAL A 6 -2.60 -2.65 -13.49
CA VAL A 6 -1.85 -3.74 -12.85
C VAL A 6 -1.60 -4.79 -13.93
N ARG A 7 -0.34 -5.11 -14.19
CA ARG A 7 0.03 -6.23 -15.07
C ARG A 7 0.35 -7.44 -14.21
N GLY A 8 -0.39 -8.52 -14.40
CA GLY A 8 0.00 -9.81 -13.86
C GLY A 8 1.22 -10.33 -14.59
N HIS A 9 2.18 -10.88 -13.84
CA HIS A 9 3.32 -11.59 -14.38
C HIS A 9 3.23 -13.04 -13.89
N ALA A 10 3.27 -13.99 -14.83
CA ALA A 10 3.45 -15.39 -14.46
C ALA A 10 4.92 -15.59 -14.09
N CYS A 11 5.17 -16.18 -12.92
CA CYS A 11 6.53 -16.52 -12.51
C CYS A 11 6.89 -17.90 -13.05
N THR A 12 7.89 -17.96 -13.92
CA THR A 12 8.41 -19.20 -14.52
C THR A 12 9.90 -19.33 -14.23
N GLY A 13 10.31 -20.40 -13.54
CA GLY A 13 11.73 -20.66 -13.25
C GLY A 13 12.42 -19.54 -12.46
N SER A 14 13.60 -19.14 -12.92
CA SER A 14 14.52 -18.19 -12.28
C SER A 14 14.38 -16.74 -12.77
N ASP A 15 13.23 -16.38 -13.35
CA ASP A 15 12.99 -15.05 -13.89
C ASP A 15 13.11 -13.94 -12.83
N VAL A 16 13.64 -12.80 -13.25
CA VAL A 16 13.71 -11.56 -12.49
C VAL A 16 12.82 -10.51 -13.15
N VAL A 17 11.80 -10.06 -12.43
CA VAL A 17 10.73 -9.22 -12.98
C VAL A 17 10.84 -7.81 -12.41
N PRO A 18 10.91 -6.75 -13.24
CA PRO A 18 10.81 -5.38 -12.74
C PRO A 18 9.49 -5.13 -12.01
N CYS A 19 9.55 -4.53 -10.83
CA CYS A 19 8.39 -4.25 -10.00
C CYS A 19 8.25 -2.75 -9.71
N ASP A 20 7.02 -2.31 -9.46
CA ASP A 20 6.76 -0.96 -8.98
C ASP A 20 6.83 -0.86 -7.43
N PHE A 21 6.60 -1.98 -6.74
CA PHE A 21 6.51 -2.09 -5.28
C PHE A 21 7.01 -3.46 -4.82
N LEU A 22 7.64 -3.52 -3.65
CA LEU A 22 8.06 -4.76 -3.00
C LEU A 22 7.52 -4.81 -1.57
N ILE A 23 7.19 -6.00 -1.08
CA ILE A 23 6.77 -6.20 0.32
C ILE A 23 8.00 -6.39 1.21
N THR A 24 8.06 -5.67 2.33
CA THR A 24 9.27 -5.67 3.17
C THR A 24 9.62 -7.05 3.71
N SER A 25 8.62 -7.88 4.05
CA SER A 25 8.85 -9.19 4.67
C SER A 25 9.68 -10.16 3.82
N GLY A 26 9.74 -9.96 2.49
CA GLY A 26 10.49 -10.81 1.56
C GLY A 26 11.52 -10.06 0.72
N THR A 27 11.91 -8.84 1.13
CA THR A 27 12.81 -8.00 0.33
C THR A 27 14.22 -7.99 0.90
N LEU A 28 15.21 -8.20 0.04
CA LEU A 28 16.61 -7.94 0.34
C LEU A 28 17.02 -6.58 -0.23
N ILE A 29 17.62 -5.74 0.63
CA ILE A 29 18.04 -4.39 0.26
C ILE A 29 19.55 -4.30 0.49
N ARG A 30 20.28 -3.78 -0.48
CA ARG A 30 21.71 -3.49 -0.29
C ARG A 30 21.84 -2.38 0.75
N THR A 31 22.76 -2.53 1.71
CA THR A 31 22.99 -1.54 2.78
C THR A 31 23.26 -0.14 2.22
N VAL A 32 24.10 -0.04 1.17
CA VAL A 32 24.38 1.25 0.50
C VAL A 32 23.14 1.95 -0.05
N VAL A 33 22.09 1.19 -0.40
CA VAL A 33 20.81 1.75 -0.86
C VAL A 33 19.99 2.24 0.33
N LEU A 34 20.04 1.56 1.48
CA LEU A 34 19.43 2.06 2.70
C LEU A 34 20.12 3.34 3.20
N ASP A 35 21.44 3.42 3.08
CA ASP A 35 22.22 4.59 3.47
C ASP A 35 21.88 5.82 2.61
N ASP A 36 21.68 5.63 1.31
CA ASP A 36 21.34 6.70 0.37
C ASP A 36 19.85 7.08 0.41
N VAL A 37 18.95 6.09 0.36
CA VAL A 37 17.50 6.33 0.33
C VAL A 37 16.98 6.73 1.71
N GLY A 38 17.58 6.19 2.77
CA GLY A 38 17.13 6.28 4.16
C GLY A 38 16.24 5.09 4.59
N PRO A 39 16.01 4.94 5.90
CA PRO A 39 15.20 3.85 6.46
C PRO A 39 13.73 3.95 6.04
N MET A 40 12.96 2.91 6.33
CA MET A 40 11.50 2.92 6.18
C MET A 40 10.86 3.93 7.14
N ASN A 41 9.78 4.58 6.69
CA ASN A 41 9.11 5.62 7.46
C ASN A 41 8.27 5.01 8.60
N ASP A 42 8.84 4.94 9.80
CA ASP A 42 8.19 4.43 11.01
C ASP A 42 6.99 5.29 11.45
N ALA A 43 6.98 6.57 11.10
CA ALA A 43 5.87 7.49 11.38
C ALA A 43 4.58 7.07 10.66
N TYR A 44 4.64 6.22 9.63
CA TYR A 44 3.44 5.66 8.99
C TYR A 44 2.76 4.62 9.88
N PHE A 45 3.50 3.97 10.78
CA PHE A 45 3.09 2.90 11.70
C PHE A 45 2.52 1.64 11.02
N LEU A 46 1.43 1.77 10.26
CA LEU A 46 0.79 0.72 9.48
C LEU A 46 0.38 1.24 8.10
N GLU A 47 0.30 0.35 7.11
CA GLU A 47 -0.10 0.65 5.72
C GLU A 47 0.85 1.61 4.98
N HIS A 48 1.03 1.36 3.68
CA HIS A 48 1.86 2.15 2.78
C HIS A 48 3.35 2.31 3.11
N ILE A 49 3.90 1.71 4.18
CA ILE A 49 5.34 1.76 4.48
C ILE A 49 6.16 1.23 3.29
N ASP A 50 5.81 0.04 2.82
CA ASP A 50 6.41 -0.61 1.65
C ASP A 50 6.25 0.23 0.36
N THR A 51 5.06 0.82 0.19
CA THR A 51 4.74 1.65 -0.97
C THR A 51 5.57 2.93 -0.99
N GLU A 52 5.63 3.62 0.15
CA GLU A 52 6.38 4.86 0.36
C GLU A 52 7.85 4.63 0.05
N TRP A 53 8.46 3.63 0.70
CA TRP A 53 9.88 3.35 0.53
C TRP A 53 10.20 2.94 -0.92
N SER A 54 9.34 2.13 -1.54
CA SER A 54 9.50 1.75 -2.96
C SER A 54 9.46 2.96 -3.89
N LEU A 55 8.52 3.89 -3.71
CA LEU A 55 8.47 5.11 -4.53
C LEU A 55 9.71 5.98 -4.31
N ARG A 56 10.13 6.14 -3.05
CA ARG A 56 11.30 6.95 -2.69
C ARG A 56 12.60 6.35 -3.27
N ALA A 57 12.80 5.04 -3.16
CA ALA A 57 13.94 4.34 -3.75
C ALA A 57 13.99 4.51 -5.28
N ARG A 58 12.84 4.38 -5.95
CA ARG A 58 12.76 4.62 -7.41
C ARG A 58 13.06 6.05 -7.80
N PHE A 59 12.60 6.99 -6.98
CA PHE A 59 12.84 8.39 -7.20
C PHE A 59 14.32 8.76 -7.03
N ALA A 60 15.05 8.03 -6.17
CA ALA A 60 16.51 8.09 -6.06
C ALA A 60 17.26 7.38 -7.21
N GLY A 61 16.55 6.75 -8.15
CA GLY A 61 17.14 6.11 -9.34
C GLY A 61 17.35 4.60 -9.20
N TYR A 62 16.95 3.98 -8.09
CA TYR A 62 17.06 2.53 -7.92
C TYR A 62 15.93 1.78 -8.63
N ALA A 63 16.24 0.57 -9.07
CA ALA A 63 15.28 -0.35 -9.66
C ALA A 63 14.87 -1.43 -8.64
N LEU A 64 13.61 -1.87 -8.73
CA LEU A 64 13.04 -2.90 -7.87
C LEU A 64 12.76 -4.13 -8.72
N TYR A 65 13.07 -5.29 -8.16
CA TYR A 65 12.91 -6.56 -8.85
C TYR A 65 12.30 -7.62 -7.94
N GLY A 66 11.31 -8.34 -8.45
CA GLY A 66 10.84 -9.59 -7.89
C GLY A 66 11.62 -10.75 -8.48
N VAL A 67 12.05 -11.70 -7.64
CA VAL A 67 12.76 -12.91 -8.06
C VAL A 67 11.81 -14.08 -7.95
N CYS A 68 11.46 -14.72 -9.06
CA CYS A 68 10.41 -15.74 -9.09
C CYS A 68 10.77 -17.02 -8.33
N ASP A 69 12.07 -17.32 -8.20
CA ASP A 69 12.55 -18.49 -7.45
C ASP A 69 12.71 -18.21 -5.94
N ALA A 70 12.66 -16.93 -5.54
CA ALA A 70 12.67 -16.56 -4.13
C ALA A 70 11.27 -16.74 -3.52
N ARG A 71 11.06 -17.89 -2.87
CA ARG A 71 9.77 -18.25 -2.26
C ARG A 71 9.81 -18.08 -0.75
N MET A 72 8.75 -17.50 -0.20
CA MET A 72 8.56 -17.34 1.23
C MET A 72 7.12 -17.74 1.60
N ASN A 73 6.99 -18.61 2.60
CA ASN A 73 5.69 -18.91 3.20
C ASN A 73 5.28 -17.72 4.07
N HIS A 74 4.19 -17.05 3.69
CA HIS A 74 3.73 -15.84 4.36
C HIS A 74 2.22 -15.88 4.53
N HIS A 75 1.75 -15.73 5.76
CA HIS A 75 0.34 -15.62 6.07
C HIS A 75 -0.11 -14.16 5.95
N LEU A 76 -0.91 -13.87 4.93
CA LEU A 76 -1.47 -12.54 4.68
C LEU A 76 -2.87 -12.43 5.29
N GLY A 77 -2.95 -11.79 6.47
CA GLY A 77 -4.21 -11.54 7.16
C GLY A 77 -4.88 -12.81 7.71
N ASP A 78 -5.94 -12.61 8.50
CA ASP A 78 -6.69 -13.70 9.13
C ASP A 78 -7.99 -14.03 8.38
N ASP A 79 -8.59 -13.04 7.71
CA ASP A 79 -9.92 -13.15 7.11
C ASP A 79 -9.99 -12.50 5.72
N THR A 80 -10.86 -13.02 4.85
CA THR A 80 -11.17 -12.41 3.55
C THR A 80 -12.67 -12.32 3.32
N VAL A 81 -13.13 -11.20 2.76
CA VAL A 81 -14.54 -10.98 2.38
C VAL A 81 -14.70 -11.00 0.87
N GLY A 82 -15.76 -11.66 0.38
CA GLY A 82 -16.10 -11.67 -1.04
C GLY A 82 -16.59 -10.30 -1.50
N VAL A 83 -16.14 -9.87 -2.68
CA VAL A 83 -16.66 -8.70 -3.38
C VAL A 83 -17.88 -9.14 -4.20
N PRO A 84 -19.08 -8.61 -3.91
CA PRO A 84 -20.29 -8.93 -4.66
C PRO A 84 -20.07 -8.75 -6.16
N LEU A 85 -20.64 -9.64 -6.95
CA LEU A 85 -20.68 -9.54 -8.42
C LEU A 85 -19.33 -9.66 -9.15
N THR A 86 -18.21 -9.85 -8.45
CA THR A 86 -16.89 -9.97 -9.10
C THR A 86 -16.16 -11.29 -8.80
N GLY A 87 -16.67 -12.10 -7.87
CA GLY A 87 -16.04 -13.35 -7.42
C GLY A 87 -14.68 -13.17 -6.72
N ARG A 88 -14.20 -11.93 -6.59
CA ARG A 88 -12.91 -11.61 -5.96
C ARG A 88 -13.05 -11.63 -4.45
N ARG A 89 -12.00 -12.05 -3.74
CA ARG A 89 -11.90 -11.93 -2.29
C ARG A 89 -10.94 -10.80 -1.94
N VAL A 90 -11.29 -9.97 -0.97
CA VAL A 90 -10.42 -8.93 -0.43
C VAL A 90 -10.11 -9.20 1.02
N GLN A 91 -8.89 -8.87 1.43
CA GLN A 91 -8.45 -9.03 2.82
C GLN A 91 -9.32 -8.19 3.75
N LEU A 92 -9.90 -8.84 4.76
CA LEU A 92 -10.75 -8.24 5.76
C LEU A 92 -9.89 -7.82 6.95
N TYR A 93 -9.45 -6.57 6.92
CA TYR A 93 -8.76 -5.98 8.04
C TYR A 93 -9.73 -5.44 9.08
N ARG A 94 -9.25 -5.35 10.34
CA ARG A 94 -9.92 -4.60 11.41
C ARG A 94 -10.18 -3.15 10.97
N PRO A 95 -11.33 -2.54 11.35
CA PRO A 95 -11.71 -1.20 10.89
C PRO A 95 -10.62 -0.12 11.05
N TYR A 96 -9.84 -0.17 12.13
CA TYR A 96 -8.78 0.80 12.40
C TYR A 96 -7.66 0.80 11.33
N ARG A 97 -7.43 -0.30 10.60
CA ARG A 97 -6.41 -0.32 9.52
C ARG A 97 -6.80 0.58 8.36
N HIS A 98 -8.11 0.79 8.13
CA HIS A 98 -8.57 1.74 7.14
C HIS A 98 -8.21 3.19 7.51
N TYR A 99 -8.12 3.53 8.80
CA TYR A 99 -7.64 4.85 9.20
C TYR A 99 -6.22 5.09 8.69
N TYR A 100 -5.30 4.16 8.93
CA TYR A 100 -3.91 4.29 8.49
C TYR A 100 -3.79 4.26 6.97
N LEU A 101 -4.54 3.39 6.29
CA LEU A 101 -4.59 3.36 4.83
C LEU A 101 -4.94 4.73 4.27
N PHE A 102 -6.09 5.29 4.66
CA PHE A 102 -6.57 6.57 4.12
C PHE A 102 -5.68 7.75 4.52
N ARG A 103 -5.21 7.79 5.78
CA ARG A 103 -4.29 8.83 6.26
C ARG A 103 -2.99 8.82 5.48
N ASN A 104 -2.35 7.66 5.38
CA ASN A 104 -1.03 7.53 4.78
C ASN A 104 -1.08 7.70 3.26
N SER A 105 -2.20 7.36 2.60
CA SER A 105 -2.38 7.70 1.19
C SER A 105 -2.35 9.22 0.98
N VAL A 106 -3.04 10.00 1.82
CA VAL A 106 -3.04 11.47 1.73
C VAL A 106 -1.65 12.04 1.96
N LEU A 107 -0.93 11.55 2.98
CA LEU A 107 0.47 11.94 3.22
C LEU A 107 1.33 11.65 1.99
N LEU A 108 1.22 10.43 1.45
CA LEU A 108 1.99 9.99 0.28
C LEU A 108 1.67 10.79 -0.99
N TRP A 109 0.45 11.33 -1.13
CA TRP A 109 0.11 12.22 -2.25
C TRP A 109 0.81 13.58 -2.18
N ARG A 110 1.32 13.99 -1.02
CA ARG A 110 2.07 15.26 -0.87
C ARG A 110 3.53 15.10 -1.28
N GLU A 111 4.00 13.88 -1.39
CA GLU A 111 5.39 13.57 -1.69
C GLU A 111 5.74 13.80 -3.16
N ARG A 112 6.97 14.29 -3.38
CA ARG A 112 7.53 14.56 -4.72
C ARG A 112 7.73 13.30 -5.55
N TYR A 113 7.96 12.16 -4.88
CA TYR A 113 8.21 10.87 -5.52
C TYR A 113 6.92 10.12 -5.89
N ALA A 114 5.77 10.54 -5.37
CA ALA A 114 4.49 10.09 -5.87
C ALA A 114 4.17 10.85 -7.18
N VAL A 115 4.21 10.14 -8.31
CA VAL A 115 3.90 10.76 -9.61
C VAL A 115 2.39 10.79 -9.87
N LEU A 116 1.93 11.74 -10.69
CA LEU A 116 0.50 11.95 -10.95
C LEU A 116 -0.25 10.69 -11.46
N PRO A 117 0.27 9.89 -12.42
CA PRO A 117 -0.40 8.66 -12.84
C PRO A 117 -0.64 7.67 -11.70
N TRP A 118 0.34 7.55 -10.81
CA TRP A 118 0.24 6.70 -9.63
C TRP A 118 -0.79 7.23 -8.64
N LYS A 119 -0.79 8.55 -8.36
CA LYS A 119 -1.80 9.19 -7.48
C LYS A 119 -3.22 8.95 -7.98
N VAL A 120 -3.47 9.13 -9.27
CA VAL A 120 -4.81 8.93 -9.86
C VAL A 120 -5.28 7.49 -9.67
N ASN A 121 -4.41 6.50 -9.89
CA ASN A 121 -4.77 5.10 -9.70
C ASN A 121 -5.04 4.79 -8.22
N GLU A 122 -4.26 5.38 -7.31
CA GLU A 122 -4.44 5.18 -5.88
C GLU A 122 -5.71 5.84 -5.35
N ILE A 123 -6.04 7.05 -5.81
CA ILE A 123 -7.30 7.73 -5.50
C ILE A 123 -8.48 6.86 -5.96
N LYS A 124 -8.44 6.33 -7.19
CA LYS A 124 -9.48 5.42 -7.69
C LYS A 124 -9.63 4.19 -6.80
N ARG A 125 -8.52 3.57 -6.38
CA ARG A 125 -8.54 2.42 -5.47
C ARG A 125 -9.12 2.76 -4.10
N LEU A 126 -8.76 3.90 -3.52
CA LEU A 126 -9.30 4.36 -2.24
C LEU A 126 -10.79 4.66 -2.32
N LEU A 127 -11.25 5.32 -3.38
CA LEU A 127 -12.68 5.59 -3.59
C LEU A 127 -13.47 4.28 -3.71
N SER A 128 -12.96 3.31 -4.48
CA SER A 128 -13.60 2.00 -4.56
C SER A 128 -13.64 1.28 -3.21
N ARG A 129 -12.58 1.37 -2.41
CA ARG A 129 -12.55 0.81 -1.04
C ARG A 129 -13.54 1.54 -0.13
N LEU A 130 -13.61 2.87 -0.19
CA LEU A 130 -14.54 3.69 0.60
C LEU A 130 -15.97 3.25 0.34
N ILE A 131 -16.37 3.17 -0.94
CA ILE A 131 -17.71 2.74 -1.34
C ILE A 131 -17.96 1.30 -0.89
N PHE A 132 -17.04 0.39 -1.19
CA PHE A 132 -17.19 -1.03 -0.89
C PHE A 132 -17.35 -1.32 0.61
N PHE A 133 -16.43 -0.82 1.43
CA PHE A 133 -16.45 -1.07 2.88
C PHE A 133 -17.58 -0.33 3.60
N SER A 134 -18.00 0.84 3.10
CA SER A 134 -19.11 1.58 3.71
C SER A 134 -20.48 0.97 3.39
N LEU A 135 -20.64 0.37 2.22
CA LEU A 135 -21.94 -0.18 1.80
C LEU A 135 -22.11 -1.66 2.12
N PHE A 136 -21.05 -2.47 1.97
CA PHE A 136 -21.19 -3.93 1.95
C PHE A 136 -20.58 -4.65 3.14
N VAL A 137 -19.63 -4.06 3.87
CA VAL A 137 -18.84 -4.79 4.88
C VAL A 137 -19.06 -4.25 6.30
N PRO A 138 -19.77 -4.98 7.17
CA PRO A 138 -19.87 -4.64 8.58
C PRO A 138 -18.50 -4.64 9.32
N PRO A 139 -18.34 -3.85 10.40
CA PRO A 139 -19.22 -2.79 10.88
C PRO A 139 -19.08 -1.50 10.05
N ARG A 140 -20.13 -1.15 9.30
CA ARG A 140 -20.08 -0.14 8.23
C ARG A 140 -19.79 1.27 8.76
N ALA A 141 -20.55 1.70 9.77
CA ALA A 141 -20.42 3.04 10.36
C ALA A 141 -19.03 3.24 10.98
N GLU A 142 -18.51 2.23 11.67
CA GLU A 142 -17.17 2.28 12.27
C GLU A 142 -16.07 2.36 11.20
N ARG A 143 -16.15 1.54 10.15
CA ARG A 143 -15.21 1.60 9.02
C ARG A 143 -15.24 2.97 8.34
N LEU A 144 -16.43 3.49 8.06
CA LEU A 144 -16.61 4.82 7.47
C LEU A 144 -15.99 5.90 8.36
N ARG A 145 -16.25 5.87 9.67
CA ARG A 145 -15.66 6.80 10.63
C ARG A 145 -14.13 6.77 10.58
N TYR A 146 -13.51 5.59 10.60
CA TYR A 146 -12.05 5.47 10.52
C TYR A 146 -11.49 5.96 9.17
N MET A 147 -12.16 5.67 8.05
CA MET A 147 -11.75 6.16 6.73
C MET A 147 -11.78 7.70 6.66
N LEU A 148 -12.88 8.32 7.12
CA LEU A 148 -13.02 9.78 7.14
C LEU A 148 -12.04 10.44 8.12
N LEU A 149 -11.86 9.86 9.31
CA LEU A 149 -10.87 10.33 10.27
C LEU A 149 -9.44 10.25 9.70
N GLY A 150 -9.13 9.19 8.96
CA GLY A 150 -7.86 9.00 8.29
C GLY A 150 -7.61 10.10 7.27
N LEU A 151 -8.59 10.39 6.39
CA LEU A 151 -8.51 11.50 5.43
C LEU A 151 -8.25 12.83 6.13
N TRP A 152 -9.03 13.14 7.17
CA TRP A 152 -8.87 14.38 7.94
C TRP A 152 -7.47 14.50 8.55
N HIS A 153 -7.00 13.47 9.25
CA HIS A 153 -5.67 13.46 9.86
C HIS A 153 -4.54 13.52 8.83
N GLY A 154 -4.73 12.91 7.66
CA GLY A 154 -3.77 12.98 6.55
C GLY A 154 -3.65 14.39 5.99
N LEU A 155 -4.78 15.10 5.83
CA LEU A 155 -4.79 16.50 5.42
C LEU A 155 -4.07 17.39 6.44
N LEU A 156 -4.28 17.14 7.73
CA LEU A 156 -3.56 17.80 8.83
C LEU A 156 -2.07 17.41 8.95
N GLY A 157 -1.59 16.41 8.20
CA GLY A 157 -0.20 15.96 8.29
C GLY A 157 0.13 15.13 9.53
N ARG A 158 -0.87 14.53 10.21
CA ARG A 158 -0.64 13.74 11.42
C ARG A 158 0.00 12.39 11.10
N THR A 159 0.99 11.99 11.89
CA THR A 159 1.70 10.71 11.79
C THR A 159 1.65 9.93 13.12
N GLY A 160 2.25 8.75 13.16
CA GLY A 160 2.35 7.87 14.32
C GLY A 160 1.11 7.01 14.58
N PRO A 161 1.06 6.25 15.68
CA PRO A 161 -0.12 5.49 16.07
C PRO A 161 -1.32 6.41 16.39
N LEU A 162 -2.53 5.95 16.09
CA LEU A 162 -3.76 6.57 16.55
C LEU A 162 -3.81 6.45 18.08
N LYS A 163 -3.72 7.58 18.78
CA LYS A 163 -3.94 7.65 20.23
C LYS A 163 -5.43 7.47 20.51
N ALA A 164 -5.74 6.66 21.53
CA ALA A 164 -7.10 6.45 22.03
C ALA A 164 -7.71 7.75 22.57
#